data_AF-A0A8S2QM34-F1
#
_entry.id   AF-A0A8S2QM34-F1
#
_cell.length_a   1.000
_cell.length_b   1.000
_cell.length_c   1.000
_cell.angle_alpha   90.00
_cell.angle_beta   90.00
_cell.angle_gamma   90.00
#
_symmetry.space_group_name_H-M   'P 1'
#
loop_
_entity.id
_entity.type
_entity.pdbx_description
1 polymer ?
#
loop_
_entity_poly.entity_id
_entity_poly.type
_entity_poly.pdbx_seq_one_letter_code
_entity_poly.pdbx_strand_id
1 'polypeptide(L)'
;MKILILVLLWLTISINRIHSKPIPTILDTDIGTDYDDQLALTYILANPSIFDLKLVVCSTYNTTARAQIVAKTLAIFARFDVPIAIGQNTGTTSIFEYEWAQNYTLDQFQQDGGIVYKNGEEALLEEMQKA
;
A
#
# COMPACT_ATOMS: atom_id res chain seq x y z
N MET A 1 -46.20 22.12 6.03
CA MET A 1 -45.45 22.19 4.75
C MET A 1 -43.94 22.37 4.94
N LYS A 2 -43.45 23.33 5.75
CA LYS A 2 -42.01 23.54 6.00
C LYS A 2 -41.27 22.33 6.62
N ILE A 3 -41.90 21.62 7.57
CA ILE A 3 -41.32 20.41 8.20
C ILE A 3 -41.17 19.27 7.19
N LEU A 4 -42.12 19.10 6.27
CA LEU A 4 -42.06 18.07 5.23
C LEU A 4 -40.95 18.33 4.21
N ILE A 5 -40.70 19.61 3.89
CA ILE A 5 -39.60 20.05 3.02
C ILE A 5 -38.24 19.81 3.70
N LEU A 6 -38.12 20.07 5.01
CA LEU A 6 -36.90 19.81 5.79
C LEU A 6 -36.59 18.31 5.89
N VAL A 7 -37.61 17.46 6.07
CA VAL A 7 -37.45 15.99 6.09
C VAL A 7 -37.04 15.46 4.71
N LEU A 8 -37.62 15.97 3.61
CA LEU A 8 -37.20 15.60 2.27
C LEU A 8 -35.77 16.06 1.95
N LEU A 9 -35.37 17.26 2.41
CA LEU A 9 -34.00 17.77 2.24
C LEU A 9 -32.98 16.91 3.03
N TRP A 10 -33.38 16.41 4.20
CA TRP A 10 -32.54 15.52 5.01
C TRP A 10 -32.40 14.12 4.39
N LEU A 11 -33.47 13.63 3.76
CA LEU A 11 -33.46 12.36 3.03
C LEU A 11 -32.56 12.43 1.79
N THR A 12 -32.60 13.51 1.02
CA THR A 12 -31.76 13.65 -0.20
C THR A 12 -30.27 13.84 0.12
N ILE A 13 -29.93 14.49 1.24
CA ILE A 13 -28.53 14.56 1.74
C ILE A 13 -28.03 13.17 2.16
N SER A 14 -28.92 12.30 2.64
CA SER A 14 -28.55 10.94 3.11
C SER A 14 -28.39 9.91 1.98
N ILE A 15 -28.84 10.20 0.75
CA ILE A 15 -28.85 9.22 -0.35
C ILE A 15 -27.52 9.20 -1.15
N ASN A 16 -26.63 10.19 -1.01
CA ASN A 16 -25.38 10.27 -1.77
C ASN A 16 -24.13 9.73 -1.04
N ARG A 17 -24.25 8.61 -0.33
CA ARG A 17 -23.09 7.82 0.07
C ARG A 17 -23.31 6.33 -0.18
N ILE A 18 -23.65 5.97 -1.42
CA ILE A 18 -23.26 4.66 -1.93
C ILE A 18 -21.76 4.74 -2.19
N HIS A 19 -20.95 4.70 -1.14
CA HIS A 19 -19.53 4.40 -1.32
C HIS A 19 -19.48 2.95 -1.80
N SER A 20 -19.09 2.75 -3.06
CA SER A 20 -18.64 1.42 -3.48
C SER A 20 -17.56 0.97 -2.50
N LYS A 21 -17.54 -0.33 -2.15
CA LYS A 21 -16.44 -0.87 -1.34
C LYS A 21 -15.11 -0.45 -1.98
N PRO A 22 -14.08 -0.09 -1.18
CA PRO A 22 -12.79 0.28 -1.75
C PRO A 22 -12.27 -0.86 -2.61
N ILE A 23 -11.57 -0.52 -3.69
CA ILE A 23 -11.13 -1.46 -4.71
C ILE A 23 -9.96 -2.26 -4.15
N PRO A 24 -10.04 -3.61 -4.09
CA PRO A 24 -8.89 -4.44 -3.75
C PRO A 24 -7.73 -4.12 -4.69
N THR A 25 -6.60 -3.72 -4.12
CA THR A 25 -5.45 -3.20 -4.86
C THR A 25 -4.20 -3.97 -4.47
N ILE A 26 -3.47 -4.47 -5.46
CA ILE A 26 -2.10 -4.98 -5.31
C ILE A 26 -1.19 -3.99 -6.04
N LEU A 27 -0.10 -3.58 -5.40
CA LEU A 27 0.90 -2.70 -6.00
C LEU A 27 2.18 -3.49 -6.26
N ASP A 28 2.57 -3.66 -7.52
CA ASP A 28 3.91 -4.08 -7.93
C ASP A 28 4.71 -2.82 -8.30
N THR A 29 5.89 -2.65 -7.71
CA THR A 29 6.65 -1.40 -7.81
C THR A 29 8.16 -1.63 -7.74
N ASP A 30 8.91 -0.85 -8.52
CA ASP A 30 10.35 -0.70 -8.42
C ASP A 30 10.75 0.59 -7.67
N ILE A 31 10.03 0.85 -6.57
CA ILE A 31 10.19 2.03 -5.70
C ILE A 31 11.63 2.37 -5.32
N GLY A 32 11.92 3.67 -5.36
CA GLY A 32 13.15 4.26 -4.86
C GLY A 32 14.23 4.53 -5.90
N THR A 33 14.00 4.21 -7.18
CA THR A 33 14.88 4.62 -8.29
C THR A 33 14.67 6.10 -8.60
N ASP A 34 13.42 6.53 -8.65
CA ASP A 34 12.93 7.89 -8.64
C ASP A 34 11.68 7.95 -7.76
N TYR A 35 10.99 9.10 -7.75
CA TYR A 35 10.05 9.46 -6.69
C TYR A 35 8.58 9.15 -7.02
N ASP A 36 8.26 8.75 -8.24
CA ASP A 36 6.88 8.57 -8.69
C ASP A 36 6.21 7.34 -8.06
N ASP A 37 6.93 6.23 -7.86
CA ASP A 37 6.45 5.06 -7.11
C ASP A 37 6.10 5.40 -5.65
N GLN A 38 6.94 6.21 -4.99
CA GLN A 38 6.70 6.68 -3.63
C GLN A 38 5.46 7.58 -3.57
N LEU A 39 5.24 8.41 -4.59
CA LEU A 39 3.99 9.18 -4.73
C LEU A 39 2.78 8.27 -4.98
N ALA A 40 2.90 7.22 -5.79
CA ALA A 40 1.83 6.27 -6.05
C ALA A 40 1.43 5.52 -4.77
N LEU A 41 2.40 4.96 -4.03
CA LEU A 41 2.15 4.27 -2.77
C LEU A 41 1.51 5.20 -1.72
N THR A 42 2.06 6.41 -1.54
CA THR A 42 1.49 7.37 -0.58
C THR A 42 0.10 7.86 -0.98
N TYR A 43 -0.19 8.01 -2.28
CA TYR A 43 -1.54 8.33 -2.74
C TYR A 43 -2.52 7.20 -2.43
N ILE A 44 -2.15 5.93 -2.66
CA ILE A 44 -2.99 4.78 -2.30
C ILE A 44 -3.28 4.79 -0.79
N LEU A 45 -2.25 4.95 0.04
CA LEU A 45 -2.37 4.95 1.50
C LEU A 45 -3.22 6.11 2.03
N ALA A 46 -3.13 7.28 1.40
CA ALA A 46 -3.92 8.46 1.76
C ALA A 46 -5.39 8.37 1.35
N ASN A 47 -5.78 7.41 0.50
CA ASN A 47 -7.13 7.27 -0.03
C ASN A 47 -7.79 5.91 0.28
N PRO A 48 -7.92 5.51 1.57
CA PRO A 48 -8.44 4.19 1.96
C PRO A 48 -9.93 3.99 1.63
N SER A 49 -10.68 5.06 1.38
CA SER A 49 -12.06 4.96 0.89
C SER A 49 -12.16 4.58 -0.59
N ILE A 50 -11.05 4.65 -1.33
CA ILE A 50 -10.95 4.31 -2.76
C ILE A 50 -10.19 2.98 -2.92
N PHE A 51 -9.08 2.80 -2.21
CA PHE A 51 -8.21 1.63 -2.34
C PHE A 51 -8.19 0.80 -1.06
N ASP A 52 -8.35 -0.51 -1.23
CA ASP A 52 -8.09 -1.52 -0.21
C ASP A 52 -6.77 -2.22 -0.57
N LEU A 53 -5.64 -1.62 -0.16
CA LEU A 53 -4.31 -2.14 -0.48
C LEU A 53 -4.09 -3.48 0.24
N LYS A 54 -3.93 -4.55 -0.55
CA LYS A 54 -3.83 -5.94 -0.09
C LYS A 54 -2.40 -6.47 0.01
N LEU A 55 -1.51 -5.97 -0.84
CA LEU A 55 -0.13 -6.44 -0.94
C LEU A 55 0.70 -5.38 -1.68
N VAL A 56 1.95 -5.17 -1.24
CA VAL A 56 2.96 -4.47 -2.03
C VAL A 56 4.07 -5.45 -2.40
N VAL A 57 4.29 -5.64 -3.70
CA VAL A 57 5.36 -6.48 -4.26
C VAL A 57 6.49 -5.57 -4.76
N CYS A 58 7.70 -5.81 -4.29
CA CYS A 58 8.87 -5.06 -4.73
C CYS A 58 9.58 -5.82 -5.85
N SER A 59 9.74 -5.19 -7.02
CA SER A 59 10.34 -5.80 -8.20
C SER A 59 11.63 -5.09 -8.64
N THR A 60 12.44 -5.84 -9.39
CA THR A 60 13.71 -5.41 -10.01
C THR A 60 14.86 -5.04 -9.06
N TYR A 61 16.08 -5.32 -9.51
CA TYR A 61 17.33 -4.96 -8.84
C TYR A 61 17.35 -5.39 -7.37
N ASN A 62 17.78 -4.53 -6.44
CA ASN A 62 17.82 -4.87 -5.02
C ASN A 62 16.44 -4.74 -4.38
N THR A 63 15.59 -5.73 -4.59
CA THR A 63 14.21 -5.80 -4.07
C THR A 63 14.12 -5.77 -2.55
N THR A 64 15.17 -6.20 -1.82
CA THR A 64 15.22 -6.08 -0.36
C THR A 64 15.35 -4.63 0.08
N ALA A 65 16.21 -3.84 -0.57
CA ALA A 65 16.33 -2.41 -0.31
C ALA A 65 15.03 -1.67 -0.64
N ARG A 66 14.37 -2.03 -1.76
CA ARG A 66 13.05 -1.49 -2.11
C ARG A 66 11.98 -1.84 -1.07
N ALA A 67 11.96 -3.08 -0.58
CA ALA A 67 11.06 -3.51 0.47
C ALA A 67 11.27 -2.71 1.78
N GLN A 68 12.50 -2.29 2.11
CA GLN A 68 12.75 -1.42 3.27
C GLN A 68 12.14 -0.02 3.09
N ILE A 69 12.15 0.52 1.86
CA ILE A 69 11.47 1.79 1.55
C ILE A 69 9.97 1.64 1.75
N VAL A 70 9.37 0.58 1.20
CA VAL A 70 7.94 0.26 1.43
C VAL A 70 7.64 0.12 2.92
N ALA A 71 8.47 -0.62 3.65
CA ALA A 71 8.29 -0.86 5.09
C ALA A 71 8.26 0.45 5.89
N LYS A 72 9.22 1.35 5.63
CA LYS A 72 9.25 2.64 6.31
C LYS A 72 8.05 3.50 5.94
N THR A 73 7.65 3.50 4.67
CA THR A 73 6.45 4.21 4.21
C THR A 73 5.18 3.68 4.87
N LEU A 74 4.97 2.36 4.90
CA LEU A 74 3.82 1.75 5.57
C LEU A 74 3.80 2.04 7.08
N ALA A 75 4.96 2.01 7.74
CA ALA A 75 5.09 2.32 9.16
C ALA A 75 4.68 3.77 9.49
N ILE A 76 5.04 4.74 8.65
CA ILE A 76 4.61 6.15 8.79
C ILE A 76 3.08 6.28 8.75
N PHE A 77 2.42 5.47 7.91
CA PHE A 77 0.96 5.44 7.81
C PHE A 77 0.30 4.47 8.81
N ALA A 78 1.09 3.81 9.68
CA ALA A 78 0.64 2.76 10.60
C ALA A 78 -0.13 1.61 9.90
N ARG A 79 0.24 1.27 8.66
CA ARG A 79 -0.39 0.23 7.83
C ARG A 79 0.37 -1.10 7.89
N PHE A 80 0.55 -1.62 9.10
CA PHE A 80 1.19 -2.92 9.35
C PHE A 80 0.33 -4.12 8.88
N ASP A 81 -0.96 -3.88 8.62
CA ASP A 81 -1.89 -4.84 8.05
C ASP A 81 -1.60 -5.17 6.57
N VAL A 82 -0.82 -4.33 5.88
CA VAL A 82 -0.44 -4.55 4.48
C VAL A 82 0.86 -5.35 4.41
N PRO A 83 0.85 -6.58 3.88
CA PRO A 83 2.07 -7.35 3.70
C PRO A 83 2.97 -6.76 2.62
N ILE A 84 4.28 -6.98 2.79
CA ILE A 84 5.31 -6.67 1.80
C ILE A 84 5.85 -7.97 1.23
N ALA A 85 5.93 -8.08 -0.09
CA ALA A 85 6.51 -9.21 -0.81
C ALA A 85 7.83 -8.79 -1.46
N ILE A 86 8.91 -9.49 -1.13
CA ILE A 86 10.22 -9.32 -1.74
C ILE A 86 10.26 -10.15 -3.02
N GLY A 87 10.22 -9.51 -4.18
CA GLY A 87 10.38 -10.17 -5.46
C GLY A 87 11.82 -10.56 -5.76
N GLN A 88 12.04 -11.19 -6.93
CA GLN A 88 13.37 -11.60 -7.36
C GLN A 88 14.36 -10.43 -7.47
N ASN A 89 15.55 -10.60 -6.88
CA ASN A 89 16.66 -9.68 -7.11
C ASN A 89 17.27 -9.93 -8.49
N THR A 90 17.22 -8.92 -9.36
CA THR A 90 17.72 -9.02 -10.75
C THR A 90 19.06 -8.30 -10.98
N GLY A 91 19.67 -7.73 -9.95
CA GLY A 91 20.96 -7.05 -10.02
C GLY A 91 21.06 -5.83 -9.11
N THR A 92 21.98 -4.93 -9.46
CA THR A 92 22.24 -3.69 -8.70
C THR A 92 21.85 -2.47 -9.51
N THR A 93 21.23 -1.49 -8.86
CA THR A 93 21.00 -0.15 -9.39
C THR A 93 21.12 0.87 -8.26
N SER A 94 21.18 2.15 -8.59
CA SER A 94 21.04 3.22 -7.61
C SER A 94 19.60 3.28 -7.12
N ILE A 95 19.41 3.14 -5.82
CA ILE A 95 18.11 3.31 -5.15
C ILE A 95 18.25 4.52 -4.22
N PHE A 96 18.01 5.71 -4.74
CA PHE A 96 18.32 6.97 -4.05
C PHE A 96 17.52 7.12 -2.74
N GLU A 97 16.29 6.60 -2.70
CA GLU A 97 15.46 6.68 -1.49
C GLU A 97 15.90 5.72 -0.38
N TYR A 98 16.77 4.75 -0.68
CA TYR A 98 17.21 3.78 0.31
C TYR A 98 17.95 4.43 1.48
N GLU A 99 18.73 5.49 1.24
CA GLU A 99 19.42 6.22 2.30
C GLU A 99 18.44 6.79 3.33
N TRP A 100 17.27 7.25 2.90
CA TRP A 100 16.21 7.66 3.81
C TRP A 100 15.65 6.46 4.58
N ALA A 101 15.47 5.30 3.94
CA ALA A 101 14.85 4.12 4.55
C ALA A 101 15.78 3.31 5.46
N GLN A 102 17.10 3.45 5.35
CA GLN A 102 18.11 2.55 5.95
C GLN A 102 17.99 2.35 7.46
N ASN A 103 17.43 3.31 8.19
CA ASN A 103 17.28 3.25 9.65
C ASN A 103 16.01 2.51 10.12
N TYR A 104 15.20 1.99 9.19
CA TYR A 104 14.02 1.20 9.49
C TYR A 104 14.10 -0.12 8.72
N THR A 105 14.44 -1.19 9.43
CA THR A 105 14.70 -2.50 8.83
C THR A 105 13.42 -3.29 8.60
N LEU A 106 13.48 -4.31 7.74
CA LEU A 106 12.36 -5.27 7.60
C LEU A 106 12.11 -6.02 8.91
N ASP A 107 13.16 -6.34 9.66
CA ASP A 107 13.04 -6.95 10.99
C ASP A 107 12.28 -6.03 11.95
N GLN A 108 12.56 -4.72 11.93
CA GLN A 108 11.81 -3.74 12.74
C GLN A 108 10.34 -3.69 12.29
N PHE A 109 10.07 -3.67 10.99
CA PHE A 109 8.70 -3.70 10.48
C PHE A 109 7.93 -4.95 10.94
N GLN A 110 8.59 -6.11 10.97
CA GLN A 110 7.99 -7.34 11.51
C GLN A 110 7.78 -7.28 13.02
N GLN A 111 8.71 -6.68 13.77
CA GLN A 111 8.56 -6.45 15.22
C GLN A 111 7.38 -5.52 15.52
N ASP A 112 7.13 -4.54 14.65
CA ASP A 112 6.00 -3.61 14.76
C ASP A 112 4.66 -4.22 14.30
N GLY A 113 4.66 -5.51 13.93
CA GLY A 113 3.46 -6.28 13.58
C GLY A 113 3.21 -6.44 12.08
N GLY A 114 4.13 -5.96 11.24
CA GLY A 114 4.06 -6.11 9.78
C GLY A 114 4.38 -7.52 9.29
N ILE A 115 3.93 -7.83 8.08
CA ILE A 115 4.18 -9.13 7.41
C ILE A 115 5.14 -8.92 6.24
N VAL A 116 6.17 -9.76 6.14
CA VAL A 116 7.14 -9.76 5.04
C VAL A 116 7.24 -11.16 4.44
N TYR A 117 6.91 -11.29 3.15
CA TYR A 117 7.09 -12.50 2.37
C TYR A 117 8.42 -12.45 1.61
N LYS A 118 9.21 -13.52 1.72
CA LYS A 118 10.52 -13.62 1.04
C LYS A 118 10.43 -14.13 -0.41
N ASN A 119 9.29 -14.70 -0.77
CA ASN A 119 8.99 -15.20 -2.11
C ASN A 119 7.85 -14.37 -2.69
N GLY A 120 8.19 -13.32 -3.43
CA GLY A 120 7.20 -12.35 -3.90
C GLY A 120 6.23 -12.92 -4.93
N GLU A 121 6.70 -13.84 -5.77
CA GLU A 121 5.90 -14.50 -6.81
C GLU A 121 4.83 -15.42 -6.20
N GLU A 122 5.21 -16.18 -5.16
CA GLU A 122 4.27 -17.02 -4.40
C GLU A 122 3.25 -16.17 -3.66
N ALA A 123 3.68 -15.13 -2.96
CA ALA A 123 2.78 -14.22 -2.25
C ALA A 123 1.79 -13.51 -3.19
N LEU A 124 2.26 -13.09 -4.38
CA LEU A 124 1.40 -12.50 -5.40
C LEU A 124 0.36 -13.51 -5.90
N LEU A 125 0.78 -14.74 -6.22
CA LEU A 125 -0.12 -15.79 -6.68
C LEU A 125 -1.19 -16.10 -5.62
N GLU A 126 -0.80 -16.24 -4.35
CA GLU A 126 -1.71 -16.49 -3.24
C GLU A 126 -2.73 -15.36 -3.05
N GLU A 127 -2.31 -14.10 -3.16
CA GLU A 127 -3.23 -12.95 -3.04
C GLU A 127 -4.19 -12.88 -4.23
N MET A 128 -3.71 -13.12 -5.44
CA MET A 128 -4.56 -13.15 -6.65
C MET A 128 -5.63 -14.24 -6.59
N GLN A 129 -5.37 -15.38 -5.95
CA GLN A 129 -6.33 -16.47 -5.78
C GLN A 129 -7.50 -16.15 -4.84
N LYS A 130 -7.44 -15.04 -4.08
CA LYS A 130 -8.52 -14.60 -3.18
C LYS A 130 -9.61 -13.78 -3.89
N ALA A 131 -9.39 -13.37 -5.13
CA ALA A 131 -10.32 -12.59 -5.94
C ALA A 131 -11.43 -13.47 -6.55
#